data_AF-Q56ZK6-F1
#
_entry.id   AF-Q56ZK6-F1
#
_cell.length_a   1.000
_cell.length_b   1.000
_cell.length_c   1.000
_cell.angle_alpha   90.00
_cell.angle_beta   90.00
_cell.angle_gamma   90.00
#
_symmetry.space_group_name_H-M   'P 1'
#
loop_
_entity.id
_entity.type
_entity.pdbx_description
1 polymer ?
#
loop_
_entity_poly.entity_id
_entity_poly.type
_entity_poly.pdbx_seq_one_letter_code
_entity_poly.pdbx_strand_id
1 'polypeptide(L)'
;MKYEYEFVEILSDHAEGATVSVGFLSKVQGFNCVFCPMPKDESNTCEIPPHEFCRFSHSIPSFRLTGTEGRGITKGWYELDPAALPASVSQNLSGEEAAQDRDRQSPPSGSAS
;
A
#
# COMPACT_ATOMS: atom_id res chain seq x y z
N MET A 1 -4.33 22.20 4.95
CA MET A 1 -4.93 21.65 3.71
C MET A 1 -4.54 20.18 3.66
N LYS A 2 -5.48 19.27 3.41
CA LYS A 2 -5.17 17.86 3.14
C LYS A 2 -5.09 17.72 1.62
N TYR A 3 -3.97 17.22 1.13
CA TYR A 3 -3.80 16.89 -0.27
C TYR A 3 -4.08 15.41 -0.46
N GLU A 4 -4.87 15.09 -1.47
CA GLU A 4 -5.14 13.71 -1.87
C GLU A 4 -4.24 13.38 -3.05
N TYR A 5 -3.62 12.20 -2.98
CA TYR A 5 -2.69 11.72 -4.00
C TYR A 5 -3.15 10.36 -4.48
N GLU A 6 -3.02 10.14 -5.78
CA GLU A 6 -3.19 8.85 -6.42
C GLU A 6 -1.82 8.21 -6.63
N PHE A 7 -1.74 6.89 -6.45
CA PHE A 7 -0.52 6.14 -6.68
C PHE A 7 -0.62 5.50 -8.06
N VAL A 8 0.42 5.66 -8.86
CA VAL A 8 0.45 5.15 -10.23
C VAL A 8 1.79 4.50 -10.56
N GLU A 9 1.76 3.49 -11.42
CA GLU A 9 2.93 2.99 -12.13
C GLU A 9 3.02 3.64 -13.52
N ILE A 10 4.22 3.98 -13.96
CA ILE A 10 4.46 4.45 -15.33
C ILE A 10 4.58 3.23 -16.23
N LEU A 11 3.75 3.16 -17.27
CA LEU A 11 3.65 2.02 -18.18
C LEU A 11 4.43 2.21 -19.48
N SER A 12 4.63 3.45 -19.91
CA SER A 12 5.28 3.81 -21.17
C SER A 12 6.70 4.33 -20.96
N ASP A 13 7.61 3.97 -21.87
CA ASP A 13 8.90 4.65 -22.00
C ASP A 13 8.66 6.09 -22.49
N HIS A 14 9.22 7.08 -21.78
CA HIS A 14 9.04 8.49 -22.13
C HIS A 14 9.77 8.81 -23.44
N ALA A 15 9.02 9.22 -24.45
CA ALA A 15 9.54 9.92 -25.62
C ALA A 15 9.28 11.42 -25.48
N GLU A 16 10.27 12.25 -25.84
CA GLU A 16 10.16 13.70 -25.72
C GLU A 16 8.96 14.22 -26.54
N GLY A 17 8.03 14.91 -25.87
CA GLY A 17 6.79 15.40 -26.48
C GLY A 17 5.63 14.39 -26.54
N ALA A 18 5.81 13.15 -26.07
CA ALA A 18 4.75 12.15 -26.00
C ALA A 18 3.98 12.17 -24.67
N THR A 19 2.77 11.60 -24.68
CA THR A 19 2.00 11.33 -23.47
C THR A 19 2.68 10.24 -22.64
N VAL A 20 2.43 10.23 -21.33
CA VAL A 20 2.85 9.15 -20.43
C VAL A 20 1.63 8.33 -20.06
N SER A 21 1.65 7.04 -20.38
CA SER A 21 0.64 6.10 -19.93
C SER A 21 0.94 5.68 -18.49
N VAL A 22 -0.07 5.78 -17.63
CA VAL A 22 0.01 5.40 -16.22
C VAL A 22 -1.06 4.37 -15.88
N GLY A 23 -0.75 3.45 -14.97
CA GLY A 23 -1.69 2.50 -14.38
C GLY A 23 -1.91 2.80 -12.90
N PHE A 24 -3.15 2.80 -12.43
CA PHE A 24 -3.44 3.09 -11.03
C PHE A 24 -3.08 1.93 -10.10
N LEU A 25 -2.59 2.28 -8.91
CA LEU A 25 -2.27 1.34 -7.84
C LEU A 25 -3.22 1.55 -6.65
N SER A 26 -3.69 0.45 -6.06
CA SER A 26 -4.52 0.46 -4.85
C SER A 26 -3.77 -0.09 -3.66
N LYS A 27 -3.97 0.53 -2.48
CA LYS A 27 -3.40 0.02 -1.22
C LYS A 27 -4.02 -1.33 -0.87
N VAL A 28 -3.19 -2.32 -0.59
CA VAL A 28 -3.65 -3.64 -0.15
C VAL A 28 -4.07 -3.57 1.31
N GLN A 29 -5.29 -4.01 1.62
CA GLN A 29 -5.79 -4.05 2.99
C GLN A 29 -4.91 -4.95 3.88
N GLY A 30 -4.62 -4.48 5.09
CA GLY A 30 -3.77 -5.20 6.05
C GLY A 30 -2.26 -4.93 5.87
N PHE A 31 -1.86 -4.19 4.84
CA PHE A 31 -0.49 -3.76 4.63
C PHE A 31 -0.37 -2.23 4.71
N ASN A 32 0.73 -1.75 5.27
CA ASN A 32 0.96 -0.31 5.40
C ASN A 32 1.43 0.31 4.09
N CYS A 33 2.32 -0.38 3.38
CA CYS A 33 3.06 0.17 2.24
C CYS A 33 3.01 -0.74 1.01
N VAL A 34 2.11 -1.73 1.00
CA VAL A 34 1.95 -2.64 -0.16
C VAL A 34 0.77 -2.19 -1.00
N PHE A 35 1.02 -2.08 -2.30
CA PHE A 35 0.06 -1.63 -3.30
C PHE A 35 0.00 -2.64 -4.45
N CYS A 36 -1.19 -2.83 -5.01
CA CYS A 36 -1.41 -3.71 -6.15
C CYS A 36 -1.83 -2.90 -7.39
N PRO A 37 -1.41 -3.33 -8.59
CA PRO A 37 -1.99 -2.83 -9.83
C PRO A 37 -3.50 -3.06 -9.85
N MET A 38 -4.24 -2.03 -10.24
CA MET A 38 -5.65 -2.20 -10.58
C MET A 38 -5.78 -3.08 -11.84
N PRO A 39 -6.90 -3.82 -12.00
CA PRO A 39 -7.13 -4.61 -13.21
C PRO A 39 -6.95 -3.76 -14.47
N LYS A 40 -6.34 -4.30 -15.52
CA LYS A 40 -6.08 -3.56 -16.77
C LYS A 40 -7.35 -3.43 -17.62
N ASP A 41 -8.33 -2.70 -17.10
CA ASP A 41 -9.49 -2.22 -17.84
C ASP A 41 -9.24 -0.76 -18.27
N GLU A 42 -9.91 -0.29 -19.32
CA GLU A 42 -9.74 1.08 -19.86
C GLU A 42 -9.92 2.17 -18.79
N SER A 43 -10.68 1.90 -17.72
CA SER A 43 -10.92 2.83 -16.60
C SER A 43 -9.75 2.96 -15.63
N ASN A 44 -8.77 2.05 -15.67
CA ASN A 44 -7.72 1.92 -14.66
C ASN A 44 -6.33 2.30 -15.20
N THR A 45 -6.29 2.78 -16.44
CA THR A 45 -5.13 3.41 -17.06
C THR A 45 -5.48 4.80 -17.54
N CYS A 46 -4.52 5.72 -17.54
CA CYS A 46 -4.72 7.09 -17.99
C CYS A 46 -3.52 7.54 -18.83
N GLU A 47 -3.75 8.41 -19.81
CA GLU A 47 -2.67 9.10 -20.53
C GLU A 47 -2.53 10.52 -19.98
N ILE A 48 -1.35 10.85 -19.47
CA ILE A 48 -1.03 12.19 -19.00
C ILE A 48 -0.30 12.91 -20.13
N PRO A 49 -0.83 14.02 -20.67
CA PRO A 49 -0.14 14.80 -21.68
C PRO A 49 0.98 15.66 -21.08
N PRO A 50 1.98 16.08 -21.87
CA PRO A 50 3.13 16.86 -21.35
C PRO A 50 2.77 18.12 -20.55
N HIS A 51 1.69 18.82 -20.93
CA HIS A 51 1.24 20.01 -20.23
C HIS A 51 0.62 19.73 -18.84
N GLU A 52 0.34 18.47 -18.53
CA GLU A 52 -0.17 18.01 -17.23
C GLU A 52 0.90 17.28 -16.39
N PHE A 53 2.16 17.22 -16.84
CA PHE A 53 3.22 16.57 -16.05
C PHE A 53 3.44 17.20 -14.67
N CYS A 54 3.00 18.45 -14.46
CA CYS A 54 2.99 19.09 -13.15
C CYS A 54 2.09 18.38 -12.12
N ARG A 55 1.23 17.45 -12.55
CA ARG A 55 0.45 16.57 -11.65
C ARG A 55 1.34 15.56 -10.93
N PHE A 56 2.50 15.22 -11.47
CA PHE A 56 3.45 14.34 -10.77
C PHE A 56 4.13 15.11 -9.64
N SER A 57 3.91 14.64 -8.41
CA SER A 57 4.54 15.23 -7.22
C SER A 57 5.98 14.76 -7.07
N HIS A 58 6.19 13.43 -7.04
CA HIS A 58 7.50 12.80 -6.92
C HIS A 58 7.43 11.32 -7.33
N SER A 59 8.58 10.71 -7.59
CA SER A 59 8.69 9.25 -7.78
C SER A 59 8.98 8.58 -6.43
N ILE A 60 8.24 7.52 -6.12
CA ILE A 60 8.41 6.76 -4.88
C ILE A 60 9.33 5.57 -5.16
N PRO A 61 10.43 5.41 -4.41
CA PRO A 61 11.23 4.19 -4.48
C PRO A 61 10.35 2.98 -4.15
N SER A 62 10.45 1.94 -4.96
CA SER A 62 9.60 0.76 -4.84
C SER A 62 10.35 -0.53 -5.12
N PHE A 63 9.84 -1.61 -4.53
CA PHE A 63 10.27 -2.97 -4.81
C PHE A 63 9.09 -3.77 -5.35
N ARG A 64 9.31 -4.44 -6.49
CA ARG A 64 8.30 -5.29 -7.10
C ARG A 64 8.34 -6.68 -6.47
N LEU A 65 7.27 -7.06 -5.80
CA LEU A 65 7.15 -8.29 -5.04
C LEU A 65 7.06 -9.51 -5.97
N THR A 66 7.69 -10.59 -5.52
CA THR A 66 7.81 -11.85 -6.26
C THR A 66 6.71 -12.85 -5.89
N GLY A 67 6.01 -12.64 -4.77
CA GLY A 67 4.98 -13.52 -4.25
C GLY A 67 5.52 -14.56 -3.26
N THR A 68 6.80 -14.51 -2.91
CA THR A 68 7.44 -15.45 -1.98
C THR A 68 7.81 -14.82 -0.64
N GLU A 69 7.58 -13.52 -0.48
CA GLU A 69 7.97 -12.74 0.70
C GLU A 69 7.17 -13.11 1.96
N GLY A 70 5.96 -13.64 1.80
CA GLY A 70 5.14 -14.06 2.93
C GLY A 70 3.72 -14.48 2.56
N ARG A 71 2.94 -14.91 3.56
CA ARG A 71 1.53 -15.26 3.36
C ARG A 71 0.74 -14.02 2.94
N GLY A 72 -0.09 -14.18 1.91
CA GLY A 72 -0.95 -13.10 1.40
C GLY A 72 -0.26 -12.13 0.44
N ILE A 73 1.03 -12.34 0.12
CA ILE A 73 1.72 -11.55 -0.91
C ILE A 73 1.51 -12.19 -2.28
N THR A 74 1.12 -11.37 -3.26
CA THR A 74 0.97 -11.81 -4.65
C THR A 74 2.08 -11.21 -5.50
N LYS A 75 2.55 -12.00 -6.48
CA LYS A 75 3.54 -11.56 -7.46
C LYS A 75 3.03 -10.33 -8.23
N GLY A 76 3.91 -9.36 -8.41
CA GLY A 76 3.64 -8.15 -9.20
C GLY A 76 3.00 -7.01 -8.42
N TRP A 77 2.78 -7.17 -7.11
CA TRP A 77 2.51 -6.06 -6.22
C TRP A 77 3.78 -5.26 -5.94
N TYR A 78 3.63 -4.09 -5.32
CA TYR A 78 4.72 -3.18 -5.00
C TYR A 78 4.75 -2.89 -3.51
N GLU A 79 5.93 -2.98 -2.92
CA GLU A 79 6.23 -2.35 -1.64
C GLU A 79 6.83 -0.96 -1.90
N LEU A 80 6.23 0.08 -1.31
CA LEU A 80 6.66 1.47 -1.47
C LEU A 80 7.44 1.93 -0.23
N ASP A 81 8.42 2.82 -0.42
CA ASP A 81 9.18 3.43 0.69
C ASP A 81 8.23 4.21 1.62
N PRO A 82 8.08 3.82 2.90
CA PRO A 82 7.21 4.50 3.85
C PRO A 82 7.56 5.98 4.06
N ALA A 83 8.83 6.36 3.90
CA ALA A 83 9.29 7.74 4.08
C ALA A 83 8.85 8.66 2.93
N ALA A 84 8.51 8.08 1.78
CA ALA A 84 7.96 8.80 0.63
C ALA A 84 6.42 8.82 0.61
N LEU A 85 5.75 8.11 1.51
CA LEU A 85 4.29 8.09 1.57
C LEU A 85 3.73 9.34 2.30
N PRO A 86 2.58 9.88 1.85
CA PRO A 86 1.88 10.92 2.58
C PRO A 86 1.55 10.48 4.00
N ALA A 87 1.69 11.38 4.98
CA ALA A 87 1.44 11.07 6.39
C ALA A 87 0.04 10.46 6.65
N SER A 88 -0.97 10.82 5.86
CA SER A 88 -2.32 10.24 5.90
C SER A 88 -2.38 8.75 5.58
N VAL A 89 -1.47 8.25 4.73
CA VAL A 89 -1.36 6.82 4.37
C VAL A 89 -0.61 6.04 5.46
N SER A 90 0.28 6.72 6.19
CA SER A 90 1.12 6.17 7.25
C SER A 90 0.44 6.08 8.64
N GLN A 91 -0.74 6.68 8.85
CA GLN A 91 -1.38 6.70 10.18
C GLN A 91 -1.91 5.34 10.69
N ASN A 92 -1.75 4.25 9.95
CA ASN A 92 -2.07 2.90 10.43
C ASN A 92 -0.88 2.20 11.14
N LEU A 93 0.22 2.90 11.39
CA LEU A 93 1.42 2.38 12.04
C LEU A 93 1.40 2.43 13.59
N SER A 94 0.37 3.00 14.22
CA SER A 94 0.30 3.12 15.70
C SER A 94 -0.93 2.43 16.29
N GLY A 95 -0.69 1.31 16.98
CA GLY A 95 -1.64 0.56 17.81
C GLY A 95 -1.22 -0.91 17.90
N GLU A 96 -0.08 -1.21 18.53
CA GLU A 96 0.05 -1.55 19.97
C GLU A 96 -0.66 -2.88 20.33
N GLU A 97 0.12 -3.96 20.34
CA GLU A 97 -0.16 -5.15 21.14
C GLU A 97 -0.18 -4.75 22.62
N ALA A 98 -1.38 -4.58 23.18
CA ALA A 98 -1.55 -4.69 24.63
C ALA A 98 -1.91 -6.15 24.95
N ALA A 99 -0.90 -6.92 25.35
CA ALA A 99 -1.08 -8.19 26.01
C ALA A 99 -2.02 -8.00 27.23
N GLN A 100 -3.21 -8.59 27.18
CA GLN A 100 -3.98 -8.84 28.41
C GLN A 100 -3.36 -10.04 29.12
N ASP A 101 -2.29 -9.75 29.86
CA ASP A 101 -1.91 -10.52 31.03
C ASP A 101 -3.02 -10.36 32.07
N ARG A 102 -3.85 -11.41 32.23
CA ARG A 102 -4.64 -11.60 33.43
C ARG A 102 -4.23 -12.94 34.03
N ASP A 103 -3.20 -12.83 34.85
CA ASP A 103 -2.81 -13.78 35.87
C ASP A 103 -4.01 -14.44 36.57
N ARG A 104 -3.97 -15.78 36.57
CA ARG A 104 -4.31 -16.69 37.67
C ARG A 104 -5.63 -16.45 38.43
N GLN A 105 -6.57 -17.38 38.25
CA GLN A 105 -7.21 -18.09 39.37
C GLN A 105 -7.97 -19.33 38.92
N SER A 106 -7.48 -20.50 39.31
CA SER A 106 -8.25 -21.72 39.58
C SER A 106 -7.52 -22.46 40.71
N PRO A 107 -8.17 -23.26 41.58
CA PRO A 107 -9.58 -23.38 41.93
C PRO A 107 -9.79 -23.12 43.45
N PRO A 108 -10.95 -23.51 44.03
CA PRO A 108 -10.81 -24.38 45.20
C PRO A 108 -11.55 -25.70 45.00
N SER A 109 -10.84 -26.77 45.38
CA SER A 109 -11.38 -28.09 45.65
C SER A 109 -12.47 -28.02 46.73
N GLY A 110 -13.56 -28.75 46.52
CA GLY A 110 -14.59 -29.00 47.51
C GLY A 110 -15.41 -30.21 47.13
N SER A 111 -15.16 -31.32 47.81
CA SER A 111 -15.77 -32.65 47.62
C SER A 111 -17.18 -32.79 48.20
N ALA A 112 -17.79 -33.93 47.87
CA ALA A 112 -18.94 -34.61 48.50
C ALA A 112 -20.33 -34.11 48.06
N SER A 113 -21.32 -34.95 47.72
CA SER A 113 -21.55 -36.39 47.98
C SER A 113 -22.17 -37.08 46.77
#